data_AF-A0AAD4D139-F1
#
_entry.id   AF-A0AAD4D139-F1
#
_cell.length_a   1.000
_cell.length_b   1.000
_cell.length_c   1.000
_cell.angle_alpha   90.00
_cell.angle_beta   90.00
_cell.angle_gamma   90.00
#
_symmetry.space_group_name_H-M   'P 1'
#
loop_
_entity.id
_entity.type
_entity.pdbx_description
1 polymer ?
#
loop_
_entity_poly.entity_id
_entity_poly.type
_entity_poly.pdbx_seq_one_letter_code
_entity_poly.pdbx_strand_id
1 'polypeptide(L)'
;MATAAAYDTAYVTTSETIQLAPELNSSIIHILRSKDPLDAQEFSSVEYINKILPNEHSLPAVDQVLARLQAKAKQVQEELRELTRAQTDGGQKGQEEVEAAKKGIEILHCKIKEIKEDATQSEQMVQEITQDIKSLDYAKRHLTTSITTLKRLQMLGTLSESMENIYGITAQAHCQHTNYPPLCI
;
A
#
# COMPACT_ATOMS: atom_id res chain seq x y z
N MET A 1 -40.93 21.00 65.68
CA MET A 1 -40.25 19.92 64.93
C MET A 1 -39.82 20.50 63.59
N ALA A 2 -38.57 20.97 63.49
CA ALA A 2 -37.99 21.50 62.26
C ALA A 2 -36.90 20.52 61.81
N THR A 3 -37.12 19.87 60.69
CA THR A 3 -36.16 18.98 60.03
C THR A 3 -35.12 19.82 59.31
N ALA A 4 -33.90 19.85 59.85
CA ALA A 4 -32.73 20.35 59.15
C ALA A 4 -32.31 19.31 58.10
N ALA A 5 -32.52 19.61 56.82
CA ALA A 5 -31.93 18.85 55.74
C ALA A 5 -30.42 19.12 55.73
N ALA A 6 -29.66 18.09 56.10
CA ALA A 6 -28.22 18.06 56.00
C ALA A 6 -27.81 18.16 54.52
N TYR A 7 -27.17 19.25 54.15
CA TYR A 7 -26.45 19.41 52.90
C TYR A 7 -25.10 18.71 53.05
N ASP A 8 -25.08 17.38 52.87
CA ASP A 8 -23.85 16.60 52.83
C ASP A 8 -23.27 16.69 51.40
N THR A 9 -22.44 17.71 51.18
CA THR A 9 -21.66 17.82 49.94
C THR A 9 -20.27 17.24 50.24
N ALA A 10 -20.15 15.92 50.10
CA ALA A 10 -18.87 15.24 50.12
C ALA A 10 -18.05 15.68 48.90
N TYR A 11 -17.23 16.72 49.07
CA TYR A 11 -16.16 17.03 48.12
C TYR A 11 -15.06 15.98 48.30
N VAL A 12 -15.05 15.00 47.40
CA VAL A 12 -13.91 14.10 47.22
C VAL A 12 -12.81 14.90 46.53
N THR A 13 -11.84 15.37 47.30
CA THR A 13 -10.58 15.93 46.76
C THR A 13 -9.54 14.82 46.72
N THR A 14 -9.64 13.91 45.76
CA THR A 14 -8.50 13.07 45.36
C THR A 14 -7.60 13.91 44.46
N SER A 15 -6.71 14.70 45.07
CA SER A 15 -5.67 15.42 44.34
C SER A 15 -4.48 14.47 44.11
N GLU A 16 -4.61 13.59 43.12
CA GLU A 16 -3.43 12.93 42.55
C GLU A 16 -2.69 13.98 41.73
N THR A 17 -1.57 14.48 42.27
CA THR A 17 -0.68 15.36 41.54
C THR A 17 0.01 14.55 40.44
N ILE A 18 -0.44 14.73 39.19
CA ILE A 18 0.26 14.18 38.03
C ILE A 18 1.62 14.87 37.96
N GLN A 19 2.69 14.14 38.32
CA GLN A 19 4.06 14.63 38.14
C GLN A 19 4.49 14.34 36.70
N LEU A 20 4.38 15.34 35.83
CA LEU A 20 4.90 15.26 34.47
C LEU A 20 6.43 15.38 34.49
N ALA A 21 7.09 14.76 33.50
CA ALA A 21 8.53 14.93 33.29
C ALA A 21 8.89 16.42 33.18
N PRO A 22 10.03 16.86 33.76
CA PRO A 22 10.37 18.29 33.86
C PRO A 22 10.47 18.98 32.49
N GLU A 23 10.91 18.25 31.46
CA GLU A 23 11.00 18.72 30.07
C GLU A 23 9.61 19.00 29.47
N LEU A 24 8.65 18.10 29.71
CA LEU A 24 7.28 18.23 29.24
C LEU A 24 6.56 19.39 29.94
N ASN A 25 6.78 19.56 31.24
CA ASN A 25 6.20 20.66 32.00
C ASN A 25 6.70 22.02 31.52
N SER A 26 8.01 22.13 31.25
CA SER A 26 8.60 23.36 30.69
C SER A 26 8.01 23.73 29.31
N SER A 27 7.76 22.71 28.48
CA SER A 27 7.17 22.89 27.15
C SER A 27 5.70 23.34 27.23
N ILE A 28 4.93 22.77 28.15
CA ILE A 28 3.53 23.13 28.38
C ILE A 28 3.41 24.60 28.84
N ILE A 29 4.24 25.04 29.80
CA ILE A 29 4.24 26.42 30.29
C ILE A 29 4.60 27.41 29.16
N HIS A 30 5.58 27.07 28.32
CA HIS A 30 5.97 27.91 27.18
C HIS A 30 4.88 28.00 26.09
N ILE A 31 4.14 26.91 25.86
CA ILE A 31 3.06 26.86 24.86
C ILE A 31 1.82 27.62 25.35
N LEU A 32 1.43 27.40 26.61
CA LEU A 32 0.20 27.98 27.16
C LEU A 32 0.33 29.49 27.43
N ARG A 33 1.56 29.99 27.70
CA ARG A 33 1.84 31.41 28.07
C ARG A 33 0.81 32.00 29.03
N SER A 34 0.28 31.19 29.95
CA SER A 34 -0.73 31.68 30.87
C SER A 34 -0.11 32.66 31.86
N LYS A 35 -0.81 33.77 32.09
CA LYS A 35 -0.48 34.75 33.14
C LYS A 35 -1.42 34.62 34.33
N ASP A 36 -2.32 33.64 34.32
CA ASP A 36 -3.24 33.43 35.43
C ASP A 36 -2.44 32.86 36.62
N PRO A 37 -2.44 33.52 37.79
CA PRO A 37 -1.82 32.98 38.98
C PRO A 37 -2.36 31.59 39.37
N LEU A 38 -3.59 31.24 38.96
CA LEU A 38 -4.18 29.91 39.18
C LEU A 38 -3.52 28.81 38.33
N ASP A 39 -2.84 29.18 37.23
CA ASP A 39 -2.15 28.25 36.33
C ASP A 39 -0.67 28.07 36.70
N ALA A 40 -0.23 28.68 37.80
CA ALA A 40 1.14 28.55 38.30
C ALA A 40 1.41 27.13 38.80
N GLN A 41 2.56 26.56 38.43
CA GLN A 41 2.98 25.22 38.85
C GLN A 41 3.05 25.07 40.38
N GLU A 42 3.40 26.15 41.08
CA GLU A 42 3.47 26.21 42.54
C GLU A 42 2.39 27.17 43.07
N PHE A 43 1.13 26.93 42.71
CA PHE A 43 0.03 27.74 43.19
C PHE A 43 -0.10 27.66 44.73
N SER A 44 0.08 28.79 45.40
CA SER A 44 -0.16 28.93 46.84
C SER A 44 -1.51 29.61 47.09
N SER A 45 -2.49 28.83 47.53
CA SER A 45 -3.82 29.35 47.89
C SER A 45 -3.74 30.44 48.97
N VAL A 46 -2.79 30.33 49.91
CA VAL A 46 -2.62 31.29 51.00
C VAL A 46 -2.07 32.62 50.49
N GLU A 47 -1.04 32.61 49.64
CA GLU A 47 -0.52 33.85 49.03
C GLU A 47 -1.55 34.49 48.11
N TYR A 48 -2.28 33.69 47.34
CA TYR A 48 -3.31 34.19 46.45
C TYR A 48 -4.45 34.86 47.23
N ILE A 49 -4.93 34.22 48.32
CA ILE A 49 -5.94 34.80 49.20
C ILE A 49 -5.44 36.08 49.87
N ASN A 50 -4.21 36.09 50.38
CA ASN A 50 -3.61 37.28 50.99
C ASN A 50 -3.42 38.44 49.98
N LYS A 51 -3.26 38.12 48.69
CA LYS A 51 -3.16 39.12 47.61
C LYS A 51 -4.52 39.72 47.25
N ILE A 52 -5.60 38.93 47.28
CA ILE A 52 -6.96 39.39 46.96
C ILE A 52 -7.70 39.97 48.17
N LEU A 53 -7.28 39.64 49.40
CA LEU A 53 -7.82 40.16 50.66
C LEU A 53 -6.66 40.57 51.60
N PRO A 54 -6.01 41.73 51.39
CA PRO A 54 -4.79 42.10 52.12
C PRO A 54 -5.04 42.53 53.57
N ASN A 55 -6.24 43.04 53.88
CA ASN A 55 -6.58 43.58 55.18
C ASN A 55 -8.09 43.54 55.46
N GLU A 56 -8.47 43.87 56.69
CA GLU A 56 -9.85 43.80 57.22
C GLU A 56 -10.85 44.68 56.44
N HIS A 57 -10.38 45.76 55.81
CA HIS A 57 -11.21 46.61 54.93
C HIS A 57 -11.63 45.91 53.63
N SER A 58 -11.06 44.75 53.31
CA SER A 58 -11.41 43.94 52.14
C SER A 58 -12.54 42.93 52.41
N LEU A 59 -12.90 42.72 53.68
CA LEU A 59 -13.97 41.80 54.09
C LEU A 59 -15.34 42.06 53.41
N PRO A 60 -15.77 43.30 53.14
CA PRO A 60 -17.00 43.55 52.39
C PRO A 60 -16.95 43.05 50.93
N ALA A 61 -15.76 42.83 50.36
CA ALA A 61 -15.59 42.35 48.99
C ALA A 61 -15.54 40.82 48.87
N VAL A 62 -15.57 40.09 49.98
CA VAL A 62 -15.44 38.62 50.02
C VAL A 62 -16.53 37.93 49.21
N ASP A 63 -17.79 38.35 49.36
CA ASP A 63 -18.91 37.75 48.63
C ASP A 63 -18.77 37.97 47.11
N GLN A 64 -18.23 39.11 46.70
CA GLN A 64 -17.97 39.41 45.29
C GLN A 64 -16.81 38.57 44.72
N VAL A 65 -15.75 38.37 45.51
CA VAL A 65 -14.62 37.51 45.15
C VAL A 65 -15.07 36.05 45.06
N LEU A 66 -15.87 35.59 46.02
CA LEU A 66 -16.44 34.24 46.03
C LEU A 66 -17.32 34.00 44.79
N ALA A 67 -18.20 34.96 44.46
CA ALA A 67 -19.03 34.88 43.26
C ALA A 67 -18.19 34.82 41.97
N ARG A 68 -17.09 35.59 41.89
CA ARG A 68 -16.15 35.53 40.75
C ARG A 68 -15.44 34.19 40.65
N LEU A 69 -14.96 33.64 41.76
CA LEU A 69 -14.31 32.33 41.78
C LEU A 69 -15.28 31.21 41.41
N GLN A 70 -16.52 31.27 41.90
CA GLN A 70 -17.57 30.31 41.50
C GLN A 70 -17.92 30.42 40.02
N ALA A 71 -18.01 31.63 39.46
CA ALA A 71 -18.22 31.84 38.04
C ALA A 71 -17.05 31.29 37.21
N LYS A 72 -15.80 31.54 37.64
CA LYS A 72 -14.60 31.01 36.97
C LYS A 72 -14.52 29.49 37.06
N ALA A 73 -14.87 28.90 38.20
CA ALA A 73 -14.93 27.45 38.36
C ALA A 73 -15.95 26.81 37.40
N LYS A 74 -17.14 27.42 37.27
CA LYS A 74 -18.15 26.97 36.30
C LYS A 74 -17.67 27.11 34.86
N GLN A 75 -17.00 28.20 34.52
CA GLN A 75 -16.43 28.41 33.20
C GLN A 75 -15.40 27.32 32.87
N VAL A 76 -14.43 27.08 33.76
CA VAL A 76 -13.39 26.06 33.55
C VAL A 76 -13.99 24.65 33.46
N GLN A 77 -15.03 24.36 34.24
CA GLN A 77 -15.75 23.09 34.15
C GLN A 77 -16.42 22.88 32.78
N GLU A 78 -17.00 23.93 32.18
CA GLU A 78 -17.59 23.83 30.85
C GLU A 78 -16.50 23.68 29.77
N GLU A 79 -15.42 24.47 29.85
CA GLU A 79 -14.26 24.35 28.95
C GLU A 79 -13.67 22.93 29.00
N LEU A 80 -13.52 22.34 30.20
CA LEU A 80 -13.04 20.96 30.36
C LEU A 80 -13.99 19.95 29.73
N ARG A 81 -15.31 20.15 29.87
CA ARG A 81 -16.32 19.26 29.28
C ARG A 81 -16.29 19.31 27.76
N GLU A 82 -16.15 20.49 27.18
CA GLU A 82 -15.97 20.68 25.74
C GLU A 82 -14.69 20.02 25.24
N LEU A 83 -13.56 20.23 25.93
CA LEU A 83 -12.28 19.64 25.56
C LEU A 83 -12.30 18.11 25.62
N THR A 84 -12.90 17.55 26.67
CA THR A 84 -13.05 16.10 26.84
C THR A 84 -13.87 15.50 25.70
N ARG A 85 -14.95 16.17 25.29
CA ARG A 85 -15.76 15.74 24.14
C ARG A 85 -14.99 15.82 22.83
N ALA A 86 -14.29 16.93 22.59
CA ALA A 86 -13.47 17.12 21.40
C ALA A 86 -12.34 16.06 21.31
N GLN A 87 -11.71 15.73 22.43
CA GLN A 87 -10.71 14.68 22.51
C GLN A 87 -11.29 13.28 22.26
N THR A 88 -12.49 13.00 22.78
CA THR A 88 -13.18 11.71 22.54
C THR A 88 -13.56 11.56 21.06
N ASP A 89 -14.13 12.60 20.43
CA ASP A 89 -14.50 12.61 19.01
C ASP A 89 -13.26 12.52 18.10
N GLY A 90 -12.21 13.29 18.42
CA GLY A 90 -10.94 13.27 17.70
C GLY A 90 -10.22 11.92 17.80
N GLY A 91 -10.26 11.28 18.97
CA GLY A 91 -9.70 9.95 19.18
C GLY A 91 -10.42 8.88 18.36
N GLN A 92 -11.76 8.94 18.30
CA GLN A 92 -12.55 8.02 17.49
C GLN A 92 -12.30 8.19 15.99
N LYS A 93 -12.27 9.44 15.49
CA LYS A 93 -11.90 9.73 14.09
C LYS A 93 -10.51 9.25 13.72
N GLY A 94 -9.52 9.49 14.60
CA GLY A 94 -8.16 9.00 14.38
C GLY A 94 -8.11 7.47 14.28
N GLN A 95 -8.88 6.78 15.11
CA GLN A 95 -8.96 5.32 15.09
C GLN A 95 -9.66 4.81 13.80
N GLU A 96 -10.71 5.49 13.34
CA GLU A 96 -11.39 5.18 12.08
C GLU A 96 -10.47 5.38 10.86
N GLU A 97 -9.69 6.46 10.83
CA GLU A 97 -8.72 6.74 9.76
C GLU A 97 -7.61 5.67 9.71
N VAL A 98 -7.09 5.27 10.87
CA VAL A 98 -6.08 4.21 10.96
C VAL A 98 -6.62 2.87 10.48
N GLU A 99 -7.85 2.51 10.86
CA GLU A 99 -8.48 1.26 10.43
C GLU A 99 -8.76 1.27 8.91
N ALA A 100 -9.19 2.41 8.37
CA ALA A 100 -9.37 2.59 6.93
C ALA A 100 -8.05 2.43 6.17
N ALA A 101 -6.97 3.04 6.67
CA ALA A 101 -5.64 2.90 6.08
C ALA A 101 -5.15 1.44 6.10
N LYS A 102 -5.34 0.73 7.23
CA LYS A 102 -4.98 -0.69 7.36
C LYS A 102 -5.74 -1.56 6.36
N LYS A 103 -7.05 -1.35 6.21
CA LYS A 103 -7.86 -2.06 5.21
C LYS A 103 -7.38 -1.77 3.77
N GLY A 104 -6.99 -0.52 3.50
CA GLY A 104 -6.39 -0.16 2.22
C GLY A 104 -5.10 -0.93 1.92
N ILE A 105 -4.23 -1.10 2.94
CA ILE A 105 -3.00 -1.88 2.83
C ILE A 105 -3.29 -3.35 2.56
N GLU A 106 -4.28 -3.95 3.23
CA GLU A 106 -4.68 -5.35 3.01
C GLU A 106 -5.17 -5.58 1.58
N ILE A 107 -6.01 -4.67 1.06
CA ILE A 107 -6.49 -4.73 -0.32
C ILE A 107 -5.33 -4.62 -1.30
N LEU A 108 -4.41 -3.68 -1.09
CA LEU A 108 -3.24 -3.50 -1.94
C LEU A 108 -2.35 -4.76 -1.93
N HIS A 109 -2.14 -5.37 -0.77
CA HIS A 109 -1.37 -6.59 -0.63
C HIS A 109 -2.01 -7.75 -1.43
N CYS A 110 -3.34 -7.88 -1.35
CA CYS A 110 -4.08 -8.86 -2.15
C CYS A 110 -3.87 -8.60 -3.65
N LYS A 111 -4.00 -7.34 -4.09
CA LYS A 111 -3.85 -6.98 -5.49
C LYS A 111 -2.44 -7.23 -6.04
N ILE A 112 -1.41 -6.95 -5.25
CA ILE A 112 -0.02 -7.25 -5.62
C ILE A 112 0.18 -8.75 -5.78
N LYS A 113 -0.41 -9.56 -4.88
CA LYS A 113 -0.34 -11.01 -4.97
C LYS A 113 -1.03 -11.54 -6.22
N GLU A 114 -2.23 -11.05 -6.53
CA GLU A 114 -2.95 -11.39 -7.77
C GLU A 114 -2.11 -11.05 -9.01
N ILE A 115 -1.57 -9.83 -9.10
CA ILE A 115 -0.74 -9.41 -10.24
C ILE A 115 0.50 -10.31 -10.39
N LYS A 116 1.13 -10.70 -9.28
CA LYS A 116 2.28 -11.60 -9.29
C LYS A 116 1.90 -12.99 -9.84
N GLU A 117 0.75 -13.51 -9.42
CA GLU A 117 0.27 -14.81 -9.86
C GLU A 117 -0.08 -14.80 -11.35
N ASP A 118 -0.80 -13.77 -11.81
CA ASP A 118 -1.11 -13.54 -13.22
C ASP A 118 0.16 -13.39 -14.07
N ALA A 119 1.15 -12.65 -13.59
CA ALA A 119 2.43 -12.48 -14.27
C ALA A 119 3.19 -13.82 -14.39
N THR A 120 3.15 -14.66 -13.34
CA THR A 120 3.79 -15.98 -13.35
C THR A 120 3.12 -16.91 -14.35
N GLN A 121 1.78 -16.90 -14.40
CA GLN A 121 1.02 -17.67 -15.40
C GLN A 121 1.30 -17.17 -16.82
N SER A 122 1.37 -15.86 -17.02
CA SER A 122 1.71 -15.26 -18.31
C SER A 122 3.12 -15.62 -18.76
N GLU A 123 4.10 -15.64 -17.85
CA GLU A 123 5.46 -16.09 -18.14
C GLU A 123 5.47 -17.55 -18.60
N GLN A 124 4.79 -18.45 -17.87
CA GLN A 124 4.71 -19.86 -18.24
C GLN A 124 4.10 -20.05 -19.63
N MET A 125 2.99 -19.35 -19.91
CA MET A 125 2.35 -19.39 -21.22
C MET A 125 3.29 -18.95 -22.35
N VAL A 126 4.06 -17.88 -22.14
CA VAL A 126 5.04 -17.39 -23.13
C VAL A 126 6.18 -18.40 -23.32
N GLN A 127 6.63 -19.06 -22.25
CA GLN A 127 7.64 -20.12 -22.35
C GLN A 127 7.15 -21.30 -23.20
N GLU A 128 5.91 -21.74 -22.98
CA GLU A 128 5.27 -22.81 -23.77
C GLU A 128 5.15 -22.41 -25.24
N ILE A 129 4.64 -21.20 -25.54
CA ILE A 129 4.57 -20.68 -26.91
C ILE A 129 5.96 -20.66 -27.57
N THR A 130 6.98 -20.22 -26.84
CA THR A 130 8.34 -20.13 -27.37
C THR A 130 8.92 -21.52 -27.64
N GLN A 131 8.59 -22.51 -26.82
CA GLN A 131 8.97 -23.90 -27.04
C GLN A 131 8.30 -24.47 -28.30
N ASP A 132 7.00 -24.19 -28.50
CA ASP A 132 6.27 -24.61 -29.69
C ASP A 132 6.81 -23.98 -30.97
N ILE A 133 7.16 -22.68 -30.93
CA ILE A 133 7.81 -21.98 -32.05
C ILE A 133 9.12 -22.67 -32.42
N LYS A 134 9.93 -23.07 -31.44
CA LYS A 134 11.19 -23.80 -31.70
C LYS A 134 10.92 -25.16 -32.35
N SER A 135 9.95 -25.92 -31.85
CA SER A 135 9.56 -27.21 -32.43
C SER A 135 9.11 -27.06 -33.89
N LEU A 136 8.30 -26.03 -34.16
CA LEU A 136 7.83 -25.72 -35.51
C LEU A 136 8.99 -25.32 -36.44
N ASP A 137 9.98 -24.57 -35.96
CA ASP A 137 11.17 -24.21 -36.73
C ASP A 137 12.00 -25.45 -37.13
N TYR A 138 12.20 -26.39 -36.20
CA TYR A 138 12.86 -27.67 -36.52
C TYR A 138 12.10 -28.44 -37.60
N ALA A 139 10.78 -28.56 -37.47
CA ALA A 139 9.95 -29.23 -38.46
C ALA A 139 10.07 -28.55 -39.84
N LYS A 140 10.00 -27.22 -39.89
CA LYS A 140 10.16 -26.44 -41.13
C LYS A 140 11.52 -26.66 -41.78
N ARG A 141 12.60 -26.68 -40.99
CA ARG A 141 13.97 -26.93 -41.47
C ARG A 141 14.14 -28.35 -42.01
N HIS A 142 13.59 -29.35 -41.32
CA HIS A 142 13.59 -30.73 -41.80
C HIS A 142 12.82 -30.87 -43.11
N LEU A 143 11.62 -30.30 -43.21
CA LEU A 143 10.84 -30.30 -44.45
C LEU A 143 11.59 -29.62 -45.60
N THR A 144 12.21 -28.46 -45.35
CA THR A 144 13.01 -27.74 -46.36
C THR A 144 14.18 -28.60 -46.86
N THR A 145 14.83 -29.32 -45.94
CA THR A 145 15.92 -30.24 -46.28
C THR A 145 15.41 -31.40 -47.13
N SER A 146 14.31 -32.05 -46.72
CA SER A 146 13.69 -33.15 -47.47
C SER A 146 13.26 -32.74 -48.87
N ILE A 147 12.63 -31.56 -49.03
CA ILE A 147 12.25 -31.00 -50.34
C ILE A 147 13.50 -30.76 -51.21
N THR A 148 14.57 -30.21 -50.63
CA THR A 148 15.82 -29.97 -51.36
C THR A 148 16.46 -31.27 -51.84
N THR A 149 16.49 -32.29 -50.99
CA THR A 149 16.98 -33.63 -51.34
C THR A 149 16.14 -34.25 -52.45
N LEU A 150 14.81 -34.19 -52.34
CA LEU A 150 13.89 -34.68 -53.38
C LEU A 150 14.12 -33.98 -54.73
N LYS A 151 14.29 -32.65 -54.74
CA LYS A 151 14.61 -31.91 -55.98
C LYS A 151 15.92 -32.38 -56.61
N ARG A 152 16.95 -32.66 -55.80
CA ARG A 152 18.22 -33.20 -56.29
C ARG A 152 18.05 -34.61 -56.86
N LEU A 153 17.28 -35.47 -56.20
CA LEU A 153 16.96 -36.81 -56.71
C LEU A 153 16.17 -36.75 -58.02
N GLN A 154 15.18 -35.86 -58.13
CA GLN A 154 14.43 -35.64 -59.36
C GLN A 154 15.35 -35.21 -60.51
N MET A 155 16.28 -34.28 -60.27
CA MET A 155 17.27 -33.83 -61.26
C MET A 155 18.17 -34.97 -61.73
N LEU A 156 18.58 -35.87 -60.83
CA LEU A 156 19.36 -37.06 -61.18
C LEU A 156 18.53 -38.04 -62.03
N GLY A 157 17.24 -38.25 -61.70
CA GLY A 157 16.34 -39.07 -62.49
C GLY A 157 16.17 -38.57 -63.92
N THR A 158 15.92 -37.27 -64.09
CA THR A 158 15.80 -36.66 -65.42
C THR A 158 17.10 -36.74 -66.22
N LEU A 159 18.25 -36.64 -65.55
CA LEU A 159 19.55 -36.83 -66.20
C LEU A 159 19.70 -38.28 -66.69
N SER A 160 19.34 -39.27 -65.87
CA SER A 160 19.38 -40.69 -66.26
C SER A 160 18.53 -40.95 -67.50
N GLU A 161 17.28 -40.49 -67.51
CA GLU A 161 16.37 -40.60 -68.66
C GLU A 161 16.95 -39.94 -69.92
N SER A 162 17.58 -38.76 -69.77
CA SER A 162 18.20 -38.06 -70.90
C SER A 162 19.41 -38.82 -71.49
N MET A 163 20.21 -39.48 -70.65
CA MET A 163 21.34 -40.30 -71.09
C MET A 163 20.84 -41.50 -71.88
N GLU A 164 19.84 -42.23 -71.36
CA GLU A 164 19.22 -43.36 -72.07
C GLU A 164 18.69 -42.94 -73.46
N ASN A 165 18.05 -41.78 -73.55
CA ASN A 165 17.54 -41.26 -74.83
C ASN A 165 18.68 -40.97 -75.83
N ILE A 166 19.78 -40.35 -75.39
CA ILE A 166 20.95 -40.06 -76.25
C ILE A 166 21.61 -41.36 -76.74
N TYR A 167 21.75 -42.37 -75.87
CA TYR A 167 22.26 -43.68 -76.27
C TYR A 167 21.33 -44.36 -77.30
N GLY A 168 20.01 -44.26 -77.13
CA GLY A 168 19.04 -44.75 -78.12
C GLY A 168 19.20 -44.07 -79.49
N ILE A 169 19.30 -42.73 -79.51
CA ILE A 169 19.46 -41.96 -80.76
C ILE A 169 20.79 -42.29 -81.45
N THR A 170 21.89 -42.41 -80.69
CA THR A 170 23.21 -42.73 -81.25
C THR A 170 23.29 -44.15 -81.82
N ALA A 171 22.66 -45.13 -81.17
CA ALA A 171 22.54 -46.49 -81.71
C ALA A 171 21.75 -46.50 -83.03
N GLN A 172 20.66 -45.73 -83.12
CA GLN A 172 19.85 -45.63 -84.33
C GLN A 172 20.57 -44.90 -85.47
N ALA A 173 21.31 -43.83 -85.17
CA ALA A 173 22.13 -43.11 -86.16
C ALA A 173 23.28 -43.97 -86.70
N HIS A 174 23.90 -44.81 -85.88
CA HIS A 174 24.93 -45.75 -86.32
C HIS A 174 24.38 -46.79 -87.31
N CYS A 175 23.20 -47.35 -87.01
CA CYS A 175 22.51 -48.30 -87.90
C CYS A 175 22.11 -47.70 -89.26
N GLN A 176 21.96 -46.38 -89.38
CA GLN A 176 21.64 -45.72 -90.65
C GLN A 176 22.87 -45.47 -91.53
N HIS A 177 24.07 -45.35 -90.94
CA HIS A 177 25.33 -45.14 -91.68
C HIS A 177 26.04 -46.44 -92.05
N THR A 178 25.90 -47.50 -91.27
CA THR A 178 26.33 -48.85 -91.65
C THR A 178 25.11 -49.57 -92.21
N ASN A 179 25.06 -49.88 -93.51
CA ASN A 179 23.95 -50.59 -94.16
C ASN A 179 23.89 -52.09 -93.77
N TYR A 180 23.93 -52.37 -92.46
CA TYR A 180 23.84 -53.68 -91.86
C TYR A 180 22.85 -53.62 -90.69
N PRO A 181 21.83 -54.50 -90.66
CA PRO A 181 20.86 -54.53 -89.56
C PRO A 181 21.52 -55.02 -88.26
N PRO A 182 21.04 -54.57 -87.08
CA PRO A 182 21.56 -55.04 -85.81
C PRO A 182 21.22 -56.52 -85.60
N LEU A 183 22.23 -57.35 -85.30
CA LEU A 183 21.99 -58.67 -84.72
C LEU A 183 21.45 -58.46 -83.30
N CYS A 184 20.15 -58.67 -83.13
CA CYS A 184 19.55 -58.83 -81.81
C CYS A 184 20.11 -60.10 -81.15
N ILE A 185 20.91 -59.92 -80.09
CA ILE A 185 21.07 -60.86 -78.98
C ILE A 185 20.86 -60.05 -77.70
#